data_AF-A0A962DJL4-F1
#
_entry.id   AF-A0A962DJL4-F1
#
_cell.length_a   1.000
_cell.length_b   1.000
_cell.length_c   1.000
_cell.angle_alpha   90.00
_cell.angle_beta   90.00
_cell.angle_gamma   90.00
#
_symmetry.space_group_name_H-M   'P 1'
#
loop_
_entity.id
_entity.type
_entity.pdbx_description
1 polymer ?
#
loop_
_entity_poly.entity_id
_entity_poly.type
_entity_poly.pdbx_seq_one_letter_code
_entity_poly.pdbx_strand_id
1 'polypeptide(L)'
;GQGAESLAQVDRLRLVNPPPENLVRSGDAMFSLRDGSRAAVDPAVRIASGQLEQSNVNPAGALADMIEMSRHYEMTIRAMNTAEETDAASTRLIRLNG
;
A
#
# COMPACT_ATOMS: atom_id res chain seq x y z
N GLY A 1 41.26 27.36 -26.30
CA GLY A 1 39.96 26.78 -26.69
C GLY A 1 39.95 25.33 -26.26
N GLN A 2 38.99 24.92 -25.45
CA GLN A 2 38.83 23.50 -25.11
C GLN A 2 38.23 22.79 -26.34
N GLY A 3 38.84 21.67 -26.76
CA GLY A 3 38.50 20.96 -28.00
C GLY A 3 37.13 20.28 -27.96
N ALA A 4 36.64 19.88 -29.14
CA ALA A 4 35.31 19.32 -29.38
C ALA A 4 34.96 18.03 -28.61
N GLU A 5 35.93 17.45 -27.88
CA GLU A 5 35.80 16.25 -27.05
C GLU A 5 35.48 16.55 -25.56
N SER A 6 35.25 17.83 -25.22
CA SER A 6 34.88 18.23 -23.86
C SER A 6 33.47 17.71 -23.52
N LEU A 7 33.38 16.77 -22.58
CA LEU A 7 32.11 16.37 -21.98
C LEU A 7 31.47 17.58 -21.28
N ALA A 8 30.51 18.22 -21.95
CA ALA A 8 29.72 19.30 -21.37
C ALA A 8 28.60 18.69 -20.52
N GLN A 9 28.54 19.06 -19.24
CA GLN A 9 27.38 18.72 -18.41
C GLN A 9 26.17 19.51 -18.93
N VAL A 10 25.16 18.80 -19.44
CA VAL A 10 23.95 19.42 -19.99
C VAL A 10 22.96 19.81 -18.88
N ASP A 11 22.69 18.90 -17.94
CA ASP A 11 21.76 19.14 -16.83
C ASP A 11 22.01 18.16 -15.65
N ARG A 12 21.19 18.24 -14.60
CA ARG A 12 21.21 17.36 -13.43
C ARG A 12 19.80 17.06 -12.93
N LEU A 13 19.56 15.80 -12.59
CA LEU A 13 18.31 15.39 -11.94
C LEU A 13 18.17 16.01 -10.55
N ARG A 14 16.97 16.51 -10.27
CA ARG A 14 16.59 17.05 -8.95
C ARG A 14 16.12 15.92 -8.05
N LEU A 15 16.95 15.54 -7.08
CA LEU A 15 16.66 14.48 -6.12
C LEU A 15 16.09 15.05 -4.82
N VAL A 16 15.07 14.41 -4.28
CA VAL A 16 14.35 14.84 -3.08
C VAL A 16 14.05 13.63 -2.21
N ASN A 17 13.96 13.82 -0.91
CA ASN A 17 13.63 12.77 0.06
C ASN A 17 12.64 13.29 1.12
N PRO A 18 11.38 13.57 0.72
CA PRO A 18 10.37 14.00 1.68
C PRO A 18 9.97 12.86 2.63
N PRO A 19 9.58 13.17 3.88
CA PRO A 19 9.07 12.17 4.80
C PRO A 19 7.81 11.46 4.24
N PRO A 20 7.68 10.12 4.38
CA PRO A 20 6.56 9.36 3.80
C PRO A 20 5.17 9.84 4.22
N GLU A 21 5.01 10.33 5.45
CA GLU A 21 3.75 10.87 6.00
C GLU A 21 3.23 12.11 5.23
N ASN A 22 4.15 12.84 4.60
CA ASN A 22 3.85 14.02 3.80
C ASN A 22 3.54 13.68 2.34
N LEU A 23 3.69 12.42 1.93
CA LEU A 23 3.40 11.97 0.58
C LEU A 23 1.95 11.51 0.43
N VAL A 24 1.36 11.85 -0.71
CA VAL A 24 0.06 11.37 -1.15
C VAL A 24 0.21 10.80 -2.55
N ARG A 25 -0.39 9.62 -2.79
CA ARG A 25 -0.38 8.97 -4.10
C ARG A 25 -1.21 9.79 -5.08
N SER A 26 -0.63 10.16 -6.22
CA SER A 26 -1.27 11.05 -7.22
C SER A 26 -1.70 10.33 -8.50
N GLY A 27 -1.46 9.01 -8.61
CA GLY A 27 -1.73 8.22 -9.82
C GLY A 27 -0.43 7.78 -10.50
N ASP A 28 -0.48 6.79 -11.39
CA ASP A 28 0.65 6.35 -12.24
C ASP A 28 2.00 6.15 -11.52
N ALA A 29 1.96 5.57 -10.31
CA ALA A 29 3.11 5.39 -9.42
C ALA A 29 3.81 6.70 -8.98
N MET A 30 3.17 7.85 -9.18
CA MET A 30 3.63 9.16 -8.73
C MET A 30 3.10 9.51 -7.34
N PHE A 31 3.87 10.35 -6.66
CA PHE A 31 3.55 10.93 -5.36
C PHE A 31 3.68 12.45 -5.41
N SER A 32 2.80 13.13 -4.70
CA SER A 32 2.86 14.57 -4.46
C SER A 32 2.94 14.85 -2.96
N LEU A 33 3.44 16.02 -2.60
CA LEU A 33 3.33 16.50 -1.22
C LEU A 33 1.88 16.84 -0.90
N ARG A 34 1.47 16.53 0.33
CA ARG A 34 0.12 16.79 0.85
C ARG A 34 -0.25 18.28 0.81
N ASP A 35 0.73 19.15 1.00
CA ASP A 35 0.58 20.61 0.97
C ASP A 35 0.61 21.20 -0.45
N GLY A 36 0.80 20.38 -1.48
CA GLY A 36 0.94 20.81 -2.88
C GLY A 36 2.24 21.54 -3.19
N SER A 37 3.18 21.63 -2.24
CA SER A 37 4.46 22.30 -2.42
C SER A 37 5.46 21.40 -3.17
N ARG A 38 6.64 21.95 -3.46
CA ARG A 38 7.76 21.19 -4.05
C ARG A 38 8.72 20.76 -2.94
N ALA A 39 9.00 19.47 -2.86
CA ALA A 39 9.98 18.94 -1.91
C ALA A 39 11.36 19.61 -2.09
N ALA A 40 12.06 19.88 -0.98
CA ALA A 40 13.41 20.42 -1.02
C ALA A 40 14.40 19.38 -1.59
N VAL A 41 15.44 19.87 -2.26
CA VAL A 41 16.50 19.02 -2.80
C VAL A 41 17.30 18.41 -1.66
N ASP A 42 17.54 17.10 -1.73
CA ASP A 42 18.37 16.39 -0.75
C ASP A 42 19.69 15.93 -1.42
N PRO A 43 20.85 16.47 -1.01
CA PRO A 43 22.15 16.10 -1.57
C PRO A 43 22.64 14.70 -1.12
N ALA A 44 22.02 14.08 -0.11
CA ALA A 44 22.38 12.74 0.35
C ALA A 44 21.87 11.63 -0.59
N VAL A 45 20.83 11.91 -1.38
CA VAL A 45 20.24 10.96 -2.32
C VAL A 45 21.19 10.72 -3.49
N ARG A 46 21.45 9.46 -3.82
CA ARG A 46 22.31 9.04 -4.92
C ARG A 46 21.55 8.13 -5.88
N ILE A 47 21.94 8.15 -7.15
CA ILE A 47 21.36 7.31 -8.19
C ILE A 47 22.33 6.16 -8.50
N ALA A 48 21.82 4.94 -8.57
CA ALA A 48 22.52 3.81 -9.14
C ALA A 48 22.20 3.71 -10.64
N SER A 49 23.09 4.19 -11.50
CA SER A 49 22.87 4.17 -12.95
C SER A 49 22.81 2.75 -13.52
N GLY A 50 21.91 2.53 -14.48
CA GLY A 50 21.76 1.24 -15.18
C GLY A 50 20.97 0.17 -14.42
N GLN A 51 20.33 0.54 -13.29
CA GLN A 51 19.48 -0.36 -12.50
C GLN A 51 18.03 0.12 -12.48
N LEU A 52 17.10 -0.83 -12.34
CA LEU A 52 15.66 -0.58 -12.17
C LEU A 52 15.21 -1.18 -10.84
N GLU A 53 14.56 -0.37 -10.02
CA GLU A 53 13.97 -0.81 -8.75
C GLU A 53 12.80 -1.76 -9.01
N GLN A 54 12.78 -2.89 -8.30
CA GLN A 54 11.74 -3.90 -8.37
C GLN A 54 10.70 -3.68 -7.26
N SER A 55 9.52 -4.27 -7.43
CA SER A 55 8.51 -4.25 -6.37
C SER A 55 9.02 -4.99 -5.12
N ASN A 56 8.67 -4.46 -3.94
CA ASN A 56 8.94 -5.11 -2.66
C ASN A 56 7.86 -6.14 -2.25
N VAL A 57 6.89 -6.43 -3.13
CA VAL A 57 5.77 -7.34 -2.85
C VAL A 57 6.07 -8.76 -3.28
N ASN A 58 5.76 -9.75 -2.42
CA ASN A 58 5.72 -11.16 -2.78
C ASN A 58 4.28 -11.60 -3.13
N PRO A 59 3.98 -11.92 -4.41
CA PRO A 59 2.63 -12.28 -4.83
C PRO A 59 2.08 -13.55 -4.17
N ALA A 60 2.93 -14.56 -3.92
CA ALA A 60 2.48 -15.82 -3.33
C ALA A 60 2.06 -15.63 -1.86
N GLY A 61 2.83 -14.84 -1.11
CA GLY A 61 2.48 -14.46 0.26
C GLY A 61 1.18 -13.65 0.31
N ALA A 62 1.06 -12.63 -0.55
CA ALA A 62 -0.14 -11.81 -0.61
C ALA A 62 -1.41 -12.62 -0.95
N LEU A 63 -1.31 -13.63 -1.81
CA LEU A 63 -2.43 -14.54 -2.10
C LEU A 63 -2.79 -15.43 -0.90
N ALA A 64 -1.79 -15.94 -0.16
CA ALA A 64 -2.02 -16.71 1.04
C ALA A 64 -2.73 -15.88 2.12
N ASP A 65 -2.27 -14.65 2.35
CA ASP A 65 -2.89 -13.70 3.28
C ASP A 65 -4.35 -13.39 2.88
N MET A 66 -4.63 -13.22 1.59
CA MET A 66 -6.00 -13.05 1.09
C MET A 66 -6.88 -14.27 1.37
N ILE A 67 -6.37 -15.49 1.14
CA ILE A 67 -7.12 -16.73 1.42
C ILE A 67 -7.41 -16.86 2.92
N GLU A 68 -6.43 -16.57 3.77
CA GLU A 68 -6.61 -16.57 5.22
C GLU A 68 -7.69 -15.57 5.64
N MET A 69 -7.64 -14.35 5.13
CA MET A 69 -8.65 -13.32 5.39
C MET A 69 -10.05 -13.75 4.93
N SER A 70 -10.18 -14.37 3.76
CA SER A 70 -11.46 -14.90 3.26
C SER A 70 -12.01 -15.99 4.18
N ARG A 71 -11.16 -16.93 4.63
CA ARG A 71 -11.58 -17.97 5.58
C ARG A 71 -11.99 -17.39 6.93
N HIS A 72 -11.25 -16.41 7.44
CA HIS A 72 -11.60 -15.72 8.68
C HIS A 72 -12.96 -15.01 8.57
N TYR A 73 -13.20 -14.34 7.44
CA TYR A 73 -14.49 -13.73 7.15
C TYR A 73 -15.61 -14.78 7.10
N GLU A 74 -15.44 -15.89 6.38
CA GLU A 74 -16.44 -16.97 6.34
C GLU A 74 -16.74 -17.56 7.72
N MET A 75 -15.73 -17.79 8.55
CA MET A 75 -15.91 -18.27 9.92
C MET A 75 -16.69 -17.26 10.77
N THR A 76 -16.40 -15.96 10.60
CA THR A 76 -17.12 -14.88 11.29
C THR A 76 -18.60 -14.89 10.92
N ILE A 77 -18.93 -15.03 9.63
CA ILE A 77 -20.32 -15.11 9.16
C ILE A 77 -21.02 -16.38 9.66
N ARG A 78 -20.34 -17.53 9.63
CA ARG A 78 -20.92 -18.78 10.15
C ARG A 78 -21.24 -18.67 11.64
N ALA A 79 -20.35 -18.09 12.43
CA ALA A 79 -20.58 -17.87 13.86
C ALA A 79 -21.79 -16.97 14.12
N MET A 80 -21.97 -15.90 13.32
CA MET A 80 -23.16 -15.05 13.38
C MET A 80 -24.45 -15.82 13.07
N ASN A 81 -24.48 -16.59 11.99
CA ASN A 81 -25.65 -17.40 11.62
C ASN A 81 -25.99 -18.41 12.73
N THR A 82 -24.99 -19.07 13.31
CA THR A 82 -25.22 -20.01 14.43
C THR A 82 -25.80 -19.31 15.66
N ALA A 83 -25.38 -18.08 15.96
CA ALA A 83 -25.97 -17.29 17.03
C ALA A 83 -27.44 -16.95 16.74
N GLU A 84 -27.75 -16.51 15.51
CA GLU A 84 -29.14 -16.21 15.09
C GLU A 84 -30.06 -17.45 15.19
N GLU A 85 -29.59 -18.61 14.75
CA GLU A 85 -30.34 -19.86 14.84
C GLU A 85 -30.62 -20.25 16.30
N THR A 86 -29.62 -20.06 17.18
CA THR A 86 -29.73 -20.33 18.62
C THR A 86 -30.75 -19.41 19.27
N ASP A 87 -30.70 -18.11 18.98
CA ASP A 87 -31.66 -17.12 19.49
C ASP A 87 -33.09 -17.40 19.03
N ALA A 88 -33.27 -17.78 17.76
CA ALA A 88 -34.56 -18.17 17.21
C ALA A 88 -35.12 -19.44 17.87
N ALA A 89 -34.26 -20.44 18.14
CA ALA A 89 -34.65 -21.65 18.85
C ALA A 89 -35.04 -21.37 20.31
N SER A 90 -34.26 -20.55 21.01
CA SER A 90 -34.52 -20.12 22.38
C SER A 90 -35.86 -19.39 22.48
N THR A 91 -36.16 -18.49 21.54
CA THR A 91 -37.44 -17.78 21.45
C THR A 91 -38.63 -18.75 21.24
N ARG A 92 -38.46 -19.82 20.47
CA ARG A 92 -39.52 -20.84 20.28
C ARG A 92 -39.81 -21.61 21.56
N LEU A 93 -38.79 -21.94 22.36
CA LEU A 93 -38.98 -22.64 23.64
C LEU A 93 -39.78 -21.80 24.65
N ILE A 94 -39.51 -20.49 24.72
CA ILE A 94 -40.26 -19.57 25.58
C ILE A 94 -41.76 -19.56 25.22
N ARG A 95 -42.10 -19.61 23.92
CA ARG A 95 -43.49 -19.62 23.46
C ARG A 95 -44.23 -20.93 23.70
N LEU A 96 -43.53 -22.06 23.85
CA LEU A 96 -44.15 -23.37 24.08
C LEU A 96 -44.49 -23.61 25.56
N ASN A 97 -43.81 -22.90 26.46
CA ASN A 97 -43.97 -22.98 27.92
C ASN A 97 -44.75 -21.78 28.50
N GLY A 98 -45.35 -20.95 27.66
CA GLY A 98 -46.21 -19.83 28.03
C GLY A 98 -47.67 -20.09 27.69
#